data_AF-A0A970VX91-F1
#
_entry.id   AF-A0A970VX91-F1
#
_cell.length_a   1.000
_cell.length_b   1.000
_cell.length_c   1.000
_cell.angle_alpha   90.00
_cell.angle_beta   90.00
_cell.angle_gamma   90.00
#
_symmetry.space_group_name_H-M   'P 1'
#
loop_
_entity.id
_entity.type
_entity.pdbx_description
1 polymer ?
#
loop_
_entity_poly.entity_id
_entity_poly.type
_entity_poly.pdbx_seq_one_letter_code
_entity_poly.pdbx_strand_id
1 'polypeptide(L)'
;MKKALILCLVFIFIFTLTGCKSPSEKAAEKLTEKILEDMTGGKVDVDGDKVTIETKDGSEISISGNEWPKDKLAKYIPKLDGNVTYVANSDAMCMIIVEGIKNAEFEKYLERVKDAGYTQNETNYSDSSSKTFIATNTDDEITIQITYLIENEEVSITVGKNQK
;
A
#
# COMPACT_ATOMS: atom_id res chain seq x y z
N MET A 1 45.86 -22.21 26.73
CA MET A 1 44.45 -22.70 26.76
C MET A 1 43.43 -21.56 26.83
N LYS A 2 43.61 -20.52 27.67
CA LYS A 2 42.64 -19.40 27.81
C LYS A 2 42.43 -18.58 26.51
N LYS A 3 43.49 -18.32 25.74
CA LYS A 3 43.43 -17.55 24.48
C LYS A 3 42.78 -18.30 23.31
N ALA A 4 42.89 -19.64 23.28
CA ALA A 4 42.25 -20.49 22.28
C ALA A 4 40.74 -20.65 22.55
N LEU A 5 40.35 -20.69 23.84
CA LEU A 5 38.96 -20.78 24.26
C LEU A 5 38.20 -19.47 23.99
N ILE A 6 38.86 -18.32 24.16
CA ILE A 6 38.33 -16.99 23.79
C ILE A 6 38.18 -16.87 22.26
N LEU A 7 39.14 -17.39 21.48
CA LEU A 7 39.08 -17.35 20.02
C LEU A 7 37.93 -18.18 19.45
N CYS A 8 37.64 -19.36 20.03
CA CYS A 8 36.45 -20.16 19.68
C CYS A 8 35.14 -19.46 20.08
N LEU A 9 35.08 -18.80 21.24
CA LEU A 9 33.88 -18.07 21.67
C LEU A 9 33.57 -16.87 20.76
N VAL A 10 34.60 -16.18 20.28
CA VAL A 10 34.46 -15.08 19.31
C VAL A 10 34.08 -15.60 17.92
N PHE A 11 34.59 -16.76 17.49
CA PHE A 11 34.24 -17.36 16.19
C PHE A 11 32.79 -17.87 16.13
N ILE A 12 32.24 -18.34 17.26
CA ILE A 12 30.84 -18.78 17.36
C ILE A 12 29.88 -17.57 17.33
N PHE A 13 30.30 -16.40 17.81
CA PHE A 13 29.50 -15.17 17.75
C PHE A 13 29.41 -14.59 16.32
N ILE A 14 30.39 -14.87 15.45
CA ILE A 14 30.46 -14.39 14.06
C ILE A 14 29.48 -15.12 13.12
N PHE A 15 28.90 -16.26 13.53
CA PHE A 15 27.81 -16.93 12.80
C PHE A 15 26.41 -16.38 13.14
N THR A 16 26.31 -15.39 14.01
CA THR A 16 25.07 -14.63 14.17
C THR A 16 25.03 -13.54 13.08
N LEU A 17 23.87 -13.37 12.42
CA LEU A 17 23.53 -12.24 11.54
C LEU A 17 23.71 -12.40 10.00
N THR A 18 23.60 -13.60 9.45
CA THR A 18 23.28 -13.72 8.02
C THR A 18 21.79 -13.48 7.77
N GLY A 19 21.41 -12.23 7.49
CA GLY A 19 20.47 -11.81 6.44
C GLY A 19 19.08 -12.45 6.28
N CYS A 20 18.54 -13.16 7.27
CA CYS A 20 17.13 -13.56 7.33
C CYS A 20 16.53 -13.06 8.65
N LYS A 21 15.28 -12.57 8.61
CA LYS A 21 14.52 -12.06 9.77
C LYS A 21 14.86 -12.86 11.03
N SER A 22 15.30 -12.17 12.08
CA SER A 22 15.77 -12.81 13.30
C SER A 22 14.64 -13.62 13.95
N PRO A 23 14.94 -14.73 14.65
CA PRO A 23 13.92 -15.49 15.38
C PRO A 23 13.12 -14.64 16.39
N SER A 24 13.75 -13.57 16.92
CA SER A 24 13.11 -12.58 17.79
C SER A 24 12.06 -11.73 17.08
N GLU A 25 12.32 -11.26 15.85
CA GLU A 25 11.35 -10.48 15.08
C GLU A 25 10.12 -11.31 14.71
N LYS A 26 10.33 -12.54 14.23
CA LYS A 26 9.22 -13.45 13.90
C LYS A 26 8.34 -13.79 15.12
N ALA A 27 8.95 -13.86 16.32
CA ALA A 27 8.20 -14.10 17.55
C ALA A 27 7.37 -12.87 17.96
N ALA A 28 7.91 -11.66 17.74
CA ALA A 28 7.20 -10.41 17.97
C ALA A 28 6.04 -10.23 16.98
N GLU A 29 6.27 -10.50 15.68
CA GLU A 29 5.23 -10.48 14.63
C GLU A 29 4.06 -11.39 15.02
N LYS A 30 4.32 -12.66 15.34
CA LYS A 30 3.27 -13.61 15.77
C LYS A 30 2.51 -13.21 17.03
N LEU A 31 3.17 -12.55 17.97
CA LEU A 31 2.51 -12.06 19.18
C LEU A 31 1.56 -10.90 18.83
N THR A 32 2.03 -9.97 18.00
CA THR A 32 1.24 -8.85 17.48
C THR A 32 0.05 -9.32 16.67
N GLU A 33 0.26 -10.28 15.75
CA GLU A 33 -0.80 -10.96 14.99
C GLU A 33 -1.89 -11.47 15.93
N LYS A 34 -1.54 -12.31 16.90
CA LYS A 34 -2.52 -12.90 17.82
C LYS A 34 -3.33 -11.85 18.59
N ILE A 35 -2.69 -10.76 19.03
CA ILE A 35 -3.38 -9.66 19.71
C ILE A 35 -4.38 -8.99 18.75
N LEU A 36 -3.98 -8.74 17.50
CA LEU A 36 -4.84 -8.14 16.47
C LEU A 36 -5.97 -9.08 16.05
N GLU A 37 -5.71 -10.39 15.96
CA GLU A 37 -6.73 -11.41 15.68
C GLU A 37 -7.81 -11.42 16.77
N ASP A 38 -7.41 -11.41 18.04
CA ASP A 38 -8.34 -11.36 19.18
C ASP A 38 -9.21 -10.08 19.14
N MET A 39 -8.66 -8.95 18.66
CA MET A 39 -9.36 -7.67 18.56
C MET A 39 -10.27 -7.56 17.33
N THR A 40 -9.79 -7.98 16.16
CA THR A 40 -10.51 -7.85 14.88
C THR A 40 -11.49 -8.99 14.64
N GLY A 41 -11.28 -10.14 15.31
CA GLY A 41 -12.01 -11.37 15.08
C GLY A 41 -11.73 -12.02 13.72
N GLY A 42 -10.75 -11.51 12.96
CA GLY A 42 -10.24 -12.09 11.72
C GLY A 42 -8.84 -12.65 11.91
N LYS A 43 -8.29 -13.28 10.87
CA LYS A 43 -6.91 -13.75 10.85
C LYS A 43 -6.02 -12.60 10.38
N VAL A 44 -4.88 -12.38 11.05
CA VAL A 44 -3.98 -11.26 10.77
C VAL A 44 -2.58 -11.78 10.51
N ASP A 45 -1.96 -11.31 9.45
CA ASP A 45 -0.60 -11.64 9.04
C ASP A 45 0.22 -10.35 8.97
N VAL A 46 1.34 -10.30 9.70
CA VAL A 46 2.23 -9.13 9.77
C VAL A 46 3.57 -9.49 9.16
N ASP A 47 3.90 -8.86 8.04
CA ASP A 47 5.17 -9.03 7.34
C ASP A 47 5.89 -7.68 7.23
N GLY A 48 6.71 -7.36 8.24
CA GLY A 48 7.37 -6.06 8.32
C GLY A 48 6.35 -4.91 8.40
N ASP A 49 6.35 -4.04 7.38
CA ASP A 49 5.45 -2.88 7.29
C ASP A 49 4.10 -3.21 6.63
N LYS A 50 3.90 -4.46 6.19
CA LYS A 50 2.65 -4.91 5.58
C LYS A 50 1.82 -5.67 6.61
N VAL A 51 0.55 -5.29 6.72
CA VAL A 51 -0.46 -5.99 7.53
C VAL A 51 -1.55 -6.50 6.60
N THR A 52 -1.85 -7.80 6.67
CA THR A 52 -2.96 -8.40 5.93
C THR A 52 -4.00 -8.91 6.91
N ILE A 53 -5.27 -8.58 6.67
CA ILE A 53 -6.40 -8.97 7.50
C ILE A 53 -7.35 -9.79 6.63
N GLU A 54 -7.59 -11.04 7.03
CA GLU A 54 -8.60 -11.93 6.46
C GLU A 54 -9.82 -11.94 7.39
N THR A 55 -10.94 -11.41 6.92
CA THR A 55 -12.19 -11.37 7.67
C THR A 55 -12.93 -12.71 7.61
N LYS A 56 -13.88 -12.94 8.51
CA LYS A 56 -14.61 -14.22 8.63
C LYS A 56 -15.39 -14.63 7.38
N ASP A 57 -15.72 -13.67 6.52
CA ASP A 57 -16.38 -13.88 5.23
C ASP A 57 -15.40 -14.28 4.11
N GLY A 58 -14.10 -14.38 4.41
CA GLY A 58 -13.04 -14.73 3.46
C GLY A 58 -12.52 -13.53 2.66
N SER A 59 -12.96 -12.30 2.95
CA SER A 59 -12.41 -11.10 2.31
C SER A 59 -11.03 -10.77 2.89
N GLU A 60 -10.11 -10.31 2.04
CA GLU A 60 -8.76 -9.93 2.47
C GLU A 60 -8.44 -8.47 2.16
N ILE A 61 -7.97 -7.74 3.18
CA ILE A 61 -7.50 -6.36 3.07
C ILE A 61 -6.01 -6.33 3.43
N SER A 62 -5.18 -5.75 2.57
CA SER A 62 -3.77 -5.49 2.87
C SER A 62 -3.54 -4.00 3.06
N ILE A 63 -2.85 -3.65 4.15
CA ILE A 63 -2.41 -2.29 4.48
C ILE A 63 -0.89 -2.26 4.46
N SER A 64 -0.29 -1.31 3.75
CA SER A 64 1.17 -1.15 3.68
C SER A 64 1.57 0.30 3.37
N GLY A 65 2.87 0.57 3.36
CA GLY A 65 3.47 1.80 2.83
C GLY A 65 4.68 1.48 1.96
N ASN A 66 5.32 2.51 1.40
CA ASN A 66 6.58 2.51 0.65
C ASN A 66 6.56 1.82 -0.74
N GLU A 67 5.68 0.86 -0.99
CA GLU A 67 5.59 0.13 -2.25
C GLU A 67 4.27 0.33 -3.00
N TRP A 68 4.35 0.46 -4.32
CA TRP A 68 3.16 0.51 -5.18
C TRP A 68 2.51 -0.87 -5.31
N PRO A 69 1.22 -1.04 -4.96
CA PRO A 69 0.53 -2.33 -5.04
C PRO A 69 0.28 -2.75 -6.50
N LYS A 70 0.39 -4.05 -6.78
CA LYS A 70 0.26 -4.62 -8.14
C LYS A 70 -0.87 -5.65 -8.28
N ASP A 71 -1.55 -5.95 -7.19
CA ASP A 71 -2.57 -7.00 -7.07
C ASP A 71 -3.97 -6.43 -6.83
N LYS A 72 -4.97 -7.31 -6.73
CA LYS A 72 -6.38 -6.98 -6.45
C LYS A 72 -6.90 -5.84 -7.32
N LEU A 73 -7.44 -4.76 -6.73
CA LEU A 73 -7.90 -3.59 -7.49
C LEU A 73 -6.78 -2.65 -7.93
N ALA A 74 -5.65 -2.62 -7.22
CA ALA A 74 -4.51 -1.78 -7.60
C ALA A 74 -3.98 -2.06 -9.02
N LYS A 75 -4.16 -3.29 -9.54
CA LYS A 75 -3.75 -3.64 -10.91
C LYS A 75 -4.44 -2.83 -12.00
N TYR A 76 -5.57 -2.17 -11.69
CA TYR A 76 -6.30 -1.31 -12.61
C TYR A 76 -5.86 0.17 -12.52
N ILE A 77 -4.97 0.50 -11.59
CA ILE A 77 -4.51 1.87 -11.37
C ILE A 77 -3.18 2.06 -12.09
N PRO A 78 -3.07 3.01 -13.05
CA PRO A 78 -1.79 3.39 -13.62
C PRO A 78 -0.80 3.81 -12.52
N LYS A 79 0.46 3.39 -12.62
CA LYS A 79 1.44 3.71 -11.58
C LYS A 79 1.77 5.20 -11.53
N LEU A 80 1.63 5.81 -10.36
CA LEU A 80 2.20 7.12 -10.05
C LEU A 80 3.54 6.92 -9.35
N ASP A 81 4.61 7.42 -9.94
CA ASP A 81 5.92 7.44 -9.29
C ASP A 81 5.95 8.55 -8.23
N GLY A 82 6.51 8.26 -7.06
CA GLY A 82 6.56 9.17 -5.92
C GLY A 82 6.78 8.41 -4.60
N ASN A 83 6.66 9.12 -3.47
CA ASN A 83 6.77 8.51 -2.16
C ASN A 83 5.41 7.93 -1.73
N VAL A 84 5.23 6.61 -1.87
CA VAL A 84 3.98 5.95 -1.43
C VAL A 84 3.98 5.88 0.09
N THR A 85 3.11 6.63 0.75
CA THR A 85 3.05 6.67 2.23
C THR A 85 1.96 5.79 2.81
N TYR A 86 0.95 5.45 2.00
CA TYR A 86 -0.15 4.58 2.45
C TYR A 86 -0.75 3.81 1.28
N VAL A 87 -1.08 2.55 1.55
CA VAL A 87 -1.82 1.66 0.67
C VAL A 87 -2.82 0.88 1.52
N ALA A 88 -4.08 0.87 1.11
CA ALA A 88 -5.06 -0.13 1.53
C ALA A 88 -5.65 -0.78 0.28
N ASN A 89 -5.51 -2.09 0.13
CA ASN A 89 -5.92 -2.80 -1.10
C ASN A 89 -6.73 -4.06 -0.79
N SER A 90 -7.86 -4.20 -1.47
CA SER A 90 -8.74 -5.37 -1.44
C SER A 90 -9.37 -5.58 -2.82
N ASP A 91 -10.18 -6.63 -2.97
CA ASP A 91 -10.94 -6.85 -4.20
C ASP A 91 -12.13 -5.88 -4.37
N ALA A 92 -12.48 -5.13 -3.32
CA ALA A 92 -13.61 -4.21 -3.30
C ALA A 92 -13.20 -2.74 -3.39
N MET A 93 -12.06 -2.38 -2.77
CA MET A 93 -11.50 -1.03 -2.83
C MET A 93 -9.97 -1.04 -2.84
N CYS A 94 -9.38 -0.01 -3.43
CA CYS A 94 -7.96 0.31 -3.30
C CYS A 94 -7.82 1.80 -3.00
N MET A 95 -7.01 2.15 -2.00
CA MET A 95 -6.63 3.51 -1.66
C MET A 95 -5.11 3.59 -1.62
N ILE A 96 -4.53 4.60 -2.27
CA ILE A 96 -3.08 4.86 -2.32
C ILE A 96 -2.86 6.35 -2.04
N ILE A 97 -1.95 6.68 -1.13
CA ILE A 97 -1.48 8.05 -0.90
C ILE A 97 -0.02 8.14 -1.36
N VAL A 98 0.26 9.15 -2.19
CA VAL A 98 1.59 9.44 -2.72
C VAL A 98 1.95 10.89 -2.44
N GLU A 99 3.09 11.11 -1.79
CA GLU A 99 3.60 12.45 -1.46
C GLU A 99 4.73 12.89 -2.40
N GLY A 100 4.99 14.20 -2.41
CA GLY A 100 6.06 14.84 -3.18
C GLY A 100 5.75 14.98 -4.66
N ILE A 101 4.47 14.98 -5.03
CA ILE A 101 4.01 15.08 -6.41
C ILE A 101 3.81 16.55 -6.77
N LYS A 102 4.59 17.03 -7.74
CA LYS A 102 4.43 18.38 -8.25
C LYS A 102 3.26 18.47 -9.19
N ASN A 103 2.69 19.67 -9.33
CA ASN A 103 1.51 19.84 -10.18
C ASN A 103 1.74 19.36 -11.63
N ALA A 104 2.89 19.64 -12.23
CA ALA A 104 3.18 19.17 -13.59
C ALA A 104 3.27 17.63 -13.72
N GLU A 105 3.64 16.92 -12.65
CA GLU A 105 3.66 15.45 -12.62
C GLU A 105 2.26 14.89 -12.44
N PHE A 106 1.44 15.56 -11.61
CA PHE A 106 0.03 15.26 -11.46
C PHE A 106 -0.75 15.40 -12.78
N GLU A 107 -0.57 16.48 -13.55
CA GLU A 107 -1.27 16.65 -14.83
C GLU A 107 -0.91 15.52 -15.82
N LYS A 108 0.37 15.16 -15.92
CA LYS A 108 0.82 14.02 -16.75
C LYS A 108 0.28 12.69 -16.25
N TYR A 109 0.07 12.55 -14.95
CA TYR A 109 -0.55 11.37 -14.38
C TYR A 109 -2.02 11.26 -14.76
N LEU A 110 -2.78 12.36 -14.72
CA LEU A 110 -4.17 12.38 -15.17
C LEU A 110 -4.29 12.01 -16.66
N GLU A 111 -3.38 12.45 -17.52
CA GLU A 111 -3.35 12.02 -18.93
C GLU A 111 -3.21 10.50 -19.04
N ARG A 112 -2.27 9.89 -18.30
CA ARG A 112 -2.10 8.42 -18.28
C ARG A 112 -3.32 7.68 -17.73
N VAL A 113 -4.04 8.27 -16.78
CA VAL A 113 -5.29 7.71 -16.25
C VAL A 113 -6.39 7.72 -17.31
N LYS A 114 -6.52 8.81 -18.07
CA LYS A 114 -7.45 8.90 -19.19
C LYS A 114 -7.09 7.94 -20.31
N ASP A 115 -5.81 7.84 -20.66
CA ASP A 115 -5.30 6.88 -21.66
C ASP A 115 -5.53 5.42 -21.25
N ALA A 116 -5.60 5.13 -19.94
CA ALA A 116 -5.96 3.83 -19.41
C ALA A 116 -7.47 3.52 -19.46
N GLY A 117 -8.29 4.41 -20.00
CA GLY A 117 -9.71 4.19 -20.25
C GLY A 117 -10.66 4.77 -19.20
N TYR A 118 -10.16 5.53 -18.22
CA TYR A 118 -10.98 6.24 -17.24
C TYR A 118 -11.49 7.57 -17.80
N THR A 119 -12.45 7.49 -18.72
CA THR A 119 -13.02 8.67 -19.41
C THR A 119 -14.54 8.76 -19.28
N GLN A 120 -15.18 7.72 -18.74
CA GLN A 120 -16.63 7.65 -18.63
C GLN A 120 -17.09 8.37 -17.35
N ASN A 121 -18.25 9.03 -17.41
CA ASN A 121 -18.84 9.75 -16.26
C ASN A 121 -17.86 10.76 -15.60
N GLU A 122 -16.99 11.37 -16.40
CA GLU A 122 -15.92 12.25 -15.93
C GLU A 122 -16.49 13.46 -15.17
N THR A 123 -16.01 13.67 -13.95
CA THR A 123 -16.28 14.84 -13.11
C THR A 123 -14.96 15.43 -12.63
N ASN A 124 -14.82 16.75 -12.77
CA ASN A 124 -13.64 17.48 -12.31
C ASN A 124 -14.03 18.60 -11.37
N TYR A 125 -13.28 18.76 -10.29
CA TYR A 125 -13.34 19.90 -9.39
C TYR A 125 -11.93 20.46 -9.18
N SER A 126 -11.78 21.78 -9.20
CA SER A 126 -10.51 22.42 -8.91
C SER A 126 -10.74 23.74 -8.22
N ASP A 127 -9.97 23.97 -7.17
CA ASP A 127 -9.84 25.26 -6.51
C ASP A 127 -8.35 25.56 -6.25
N SER A 128 -8.04 26.56 -5.42
CA SER A 128 -6.66 26.94 -5.09
C SER A 128 -5.92 25.95 -4.21
N SER A 129 -6.64 25.07 -3.49
CA SER A 129 -6.11 24.12 -2.52
C SER A 129 -6.04 22.70 -3.08
N SER A 130 -6.96 22.33 -3.98
CA SER A 130 -7.08 20.97 -4.46
C SER A 130 -7.55 20.84 -5.90
N LYS A 131 -7.20 19.71 -6.52
CA LYS A 131 -7.75 19.24 -7.79
C LYS A 131 -8.31 17.84 -7.58
N THR A 132 -9.55 17.59 -7.99
CA THR A 132 -10.19 16.28 -7.92
C THR A 132 -10.68 15.86 -9.29
N PHE A 133 -10.34 14.64 -9.68
CA PHE A 133 -10.79 13.95 -10.89
C PHE A 133 -11.54 12.68 -10.48
N ILE A 134 -12.73 12.48 -11.03
CA ILE A 134 -13.52 11.26 -10.84
C ILE A 134 -13.92 10.77 -12.22
N ALA A 135 -13.72 9.49 -12.49
CA ALA A 135 -14.20 8.86 -13.70
C ALA A 135 -14.42 7.36 -13.49
N THR A 136 -15.04 6.73 -14.47
CA THR A 136 -15.25 5.29 -14.55
C THR A 136 -14.48 4.74 -15.75
N ASN A 137 -14.08 3.48 -15.66
CA ASN A 137 -13.45 2.79 -16.79
C ASN A 137 -14.46 2.57 -17.92
N THR A 138 -13.99 2.12 -19.09
CA THR A 138 -14.82 1.93 -20.30
C THR A 138 -16.06 1.05 -20.06
N ASP A 139 -15.98 0.07 -19.16
CA ASP A 139 -17.07 -0.86 -18.85
C ASP A 139 -18.00 -0.37 -17.72
N ASP A 140 -17.76 0.82 -17.16
CA ASP A 140 -18.49 1.42 -16.02
C ASP A 140 -18.53 0.52 -14.77
N GLU A 141 -17.54 -0.37 -14.62
CA GLU A 141 -17.47 -1.32 -13.50
C GLU A 141 -16.60 -0.80 -12.35
N ILE A 142 -15.65 0.08 -12.66
CA ILE A 142 -14.65 0.57 -11.72
C ILE A 142 -14.64 2.09 -11.76
N THR A 143 -14.88 2.71 -10.61
CA THR A 143 -14.72 4.15 -10.39
C THR A 143 -13.31 4.43 -9.87
N ILE A 144 -12.64 5.43 -10.44
CA ILE A 144 -11.43 6.04 -9.90
C ILE A 144 -11.75 7.47 -9.45
N GLN A 145 -11.30 7.80 -8.24
CA GLN A 145 -11.25 9.16 -7.71
C GLN A 145 -9.79 9.49 -7.40
N ILE A 146 -9.33 10.62 -7.89
CA ILE A 146 -7.97 11.13 -7.68
C ILE A 146 -8.11 12.54 -7.11
N THR A 147 -7.54 12.76 -5.93
CA THR A 147 -7.50 14.08 -5.30
C THR A 147 -6.05 14.49 -5.09
N TYR A 148 -5.68 15.65 -5.62
CA TYR A 148 -4.39 16.28 -5.43
C TYR A 148 -4.53 17.47 -4.48
N LEU A 149 -3.86 17.41 -3.33
CA LEU A 149 -3.71 18.51 -2.39
C LEU A 149 -2.46 19.30 -2.76
N ILE A 150 -2.67 20.51 -3.29
CA ILE A 150 -1.62 21.29 -3.97
C ILE A 150 -0.53 21.73 -2.98
N GLU A 151 -0.92 22.22 -1.81
CA GLU A 151 0.03 22.71 -0.80
C GLU A 151 0.89 21.58 -0.21
N ASN A 152 0.32 20.38 -0.10
CA ASN A 152 0.98 19.23 0.49
C ASN A 152 1.80 18.42 -0.54
N GLU A 153 1.68 18.75 -1.83
CA GLU A 153 2.19 17.92 -2.92
C GLU A 153 1.76 16.44 -2.77
N GLU A 154 0.52 16.22 -2.35
CA GLU A 154 -0.02 14.89 -1.98
C GLU A 154 -1.13 14.48 -2.95
N VAL A 155 -1.07 13.27 -3.48
CA VAL A 155 -2.09 12.66 -4.33
C VAL A 155 -2.69 11.46 -3.61
N SER A 156 -4.00 11.51 -3.37
CA SER A 156 -4.81 10.37 -2.94
C SER A 156 -5.53 9.78 -4.14
N ILE A 157 -5.39 8.46 -4.33
CA ILE A 157 -6.04 7.69 -5.40
C ILE A 157 -6.93 6.66 -4.73
N THR A 158 -8.22 6.70 -5.01
CA THR A 158 -9.19 5.71 -4.55
C THR A 158 -9.86 5.05 -5.74
N VAL A 159 -9.89 3.73 -5.75
CA VAL A 159 -10.59 2.92 -6.73
C VAL A 159 -11.56 1.99 -6.03
N GLY A 160 -12.77 1.85 -6.57
CA GLY A 160 -13.78 0.92 -6.08
C GLY A 160 -14.59 0.32 -7.21
N LYS A 161 -15.12 -0.88 -6.97
CA LYS A 161 -16.12 -1.48 -7.87
C LYS A 161 -17.47 -0.78 -7.68
N ASN A 162 -18.13 -0.46 -8.78
CA ASN A 162 -19.51 0.00 -8.75
C ASN A 162 -20.40 -1.15 -8.25
N GLN A 163 -21.33 -0.85 -7.33
CA GLN A 163 -22.36 -1.82 -6.96
C GLN A 163 -23.37 -1.86 -8.12
N LYS A 164 -23.40 -2.98 -8.84
CA LYS A 164 -24.47 -3.28 -9.82
C LYS A 164 -25.72 -3.76 -9.10
#